data_AF-A0A2E2Y8Y4-F1
#
_entry.id   AF-A0A2E2Y8Y4-F1
#
_cell.length_a   1.000
_cell.length_b   1.000
_cell.length_c   1.000
_cell.angle_alpha   90.00
_cell.angle_beta   90.00
_cell.angle_gamma   90.00
#
_symmetry.space_group_name_H-M   'P 1'
#
loop_
_entity.id
_entity.type
_entity.pdbx_description
1 polymer ?
#
loop_
_entity_poly.entity_id
_entity_poly.type
_entity_poly.pdbx_seq_one_letter_code
_entity_poly.pdbx_strand_id
1 'polypeptide(L)'
;MTRIALISFFLILLGCSRDADNPKNARFNSNGCLECKRYDKGDMFQINGETYIVASYQTLRASVSNNSDLSHYCTSKISNMRGLFEGVNPNGDISSWDVGNVTDMSYMFANNSIFNQDIGGWNVSKVVRMDHMFDSSSFNQNIGAWDVGKVTNMRAMFRASEEFNQDIGAWDVSHVTQMQFMFHFAKSFNQNIGLWDVSSVLNMNSMFQSADSFNEYIGDWDVSSVTKMRNMFSFTPNFNQDIGSWNLIAVTDVTSMFEGAQVFNMNIGEWNVSNAINMARMFNGAKNFNQDLGLWCVYQLFTAPSGFSTNSALSTENYPVWGTCP
;
A
#
# COMPACT_ATOMS: atom_id res chain seq x y z
N MET A 1 19.37 65.68 -52.35
CA MET A 1 18.75 66.22 -51.13
C MET A 1 17.50 65.41 -50.81
N THR A 2 17.72 64.47 -49.89
CA THR A 2 16.81 63.81 -48.95
C THR A 2 15.30 63.93 -49.18
N ARG A 3 14.66 62.81 -49.60
CA ARG A 3 13.24 62.55 -49.37
C ARG A 3 13.06 61.87 -48.00
N ILE A 4 12.27 62.49 -47.16
CA ILE A 4 11.82 61.99 -45.85
C ILE A 4 10.73 60.95 -46.10
N ALA A 5 10.94 59.71 -45.67
CA ALA A 5 9.88 58.70 -45.58
C ALA A 5 9.40 58.65 -44.13
N LEU A 6 8.15 59.04 -43.88
CA LEU A 6 7.47 58.78 -42.61
C LEU A 6 7.23 57.28 -42.48
N ILE A 7 7.94 56.64 -41.54
CA ILE A 7 7.58 55.31 -41.05
C ILE A 7 6.51 55.51 -39.98
N SER A 8 5.28 55.13 -40.32
CA SER A 8 4.16 55.09 -39.39
C SER A 8 4.38 53.93 -38.43
N PHE A 9 4.67 54.24 -37.16
CA PHE A 9 4.77 53.25 -36.09
C PHE A 9 3.35 52.84 -35.70
N PHE A 10 2.88 51.71 -36.23
CA PHE A 10 1.71 51.03 -35.67
C PHE A 10 2.14 50.42 -34.33
N LEU A 11 1.84 51.13 -33.24
CA LEU A 11 1.84 50.56 -31.90
C LEU A 11 0.73 49.50 -31.86
N ILE A 12 1.08 48.22 -32.03
CA ILE A 12 0.21 47.14 -31.61
C ILE A 12 0.22 47.17 -30.09
N LEU A 13 -0.78 47.84 -29.52
CA LEU A 13 -1.22 47.60 -28.15
C LEU A 13 -1.67 46.14 -28.07
N LEU A 14 -0.72 45.24 -27.80
CA LEU A 14 -1.00 43.94 -27.20
C LEU A 14 -1.56 44.23 -25.81
N GLY A 15 -2.86 44.52 -25.77
CA GLY A 15 -3.63 44.46 -24.54
C GLY A 15 -3.38 43.08 -23.93
N CYS A 16 -3.03 43.05 -22.65
CA CYS A 16 -3.03 41.82 -21.88
C CYS A 16 -4.43 41.21 -21.98
N SER A 17 -4.61 40.28 -22.92
CA SER A 17 -5.74 39.38 -22.94
C SER A 17 -5.65 38.59 -21.65
N ARG A 18 -6.41 39.00 -20.62
CA ARG A 18 -6.82 38.05 -19.60
C ARG A 18 -7.53 36.96 -20.38
N ASP A 19 -7.04 35.72 -20.31
CA ASP A 19 -7.71 34.56 -20.93
C ASP A 19 -9.20 34.60 -20.56
N ALA A 20 -10.04 35.04 -21.50
CA ALA A 20 -11.46 35.26 -21.23
C ALA A 20 -12.14 33.95 -20.79
N ASP A 21 -11.59 32.83 -21.25
CA ASP A 21 -12.07 31.48 -20.99
C ASP A 21 -11.42 30.84 -19.75
N ASN A 22 -10.44 31.49 -19.13
CA ASN A 22 -9.81 31.11 -17.85
C ASN A 22 -9.71 32.29 -16.85
N PRO A 23 -10.82 32.97 -16.53
CA PRO A 23 -10.79 34.23 -15.78
C PRO A 23 -10.31 34.07 -14.33
N LYS A 24 -10.37 32.86 -13.76
CA LYS A 24 -9.91 32.59 -12.39
C LYS A 24 -8.52 31.91 -12.34
N ASN A 25 -7.80 31.88 -13.48
CA ASN A 25 -6.39 31.50 -13.59
C ASN A 25 -6.07 30.08 -13.05
N ALA A 26 -6.85 29.08 -13.49
CA ALA A 26 -6.51 27.68 -13.34
C ALA A 26 -5.27 27.35 -14.19
N ARG A 27 -4.39 26.48 -13.71
CA ARG A 27 -3.13 26.17 -14.39
C ARG A 27 -2.54 24.86 -13.92
N PHE A 28 -1.70 24.27 -14.76
CA PHE A 28 -0.83 23.17 -14.35
C PHE A 28 0.28 23.69 -13.43
N ASN A 29 0.53 22.98 -12.33
CA ASN A 29 1.64 23.28 -11.44
C ASN A 29 2.98 22.73 -12.00
N SER A 30 4.07 22.93 -11.27
CA SER A 30 5.41 22.45 -11.69
C SER A 30 5.51 20.94 -11.85
N ASN A 31 4.59 20.18 -11.24
CA ASN A 31 4.53 18.72 -11.28
C ASN A 31 3.53 18.22 -12.34
N GLY A 32 2.96 19.11 -13.16
CA GLY A 32 2.00 18.74 -14.20
C GLY A 32 0.57 18.49 -13.71
N CYS A 33 0.24 18.79 -12.45
CA CYS A 33 -1.13 18.61 -11.94
C CYS A 33 -1.98 19.88 -12.12
N LEU A 34 -3.25 19.72 -12.50
CA LEU A 34 -4.18 20.83 -12.73
C LEU A 34 -4.74 21.42 -11.43
N GLU A 35 -4.41 22.68 -11.13
CA GLU A 35 -4.94 23.43 -9.99
C GLU A 35 -6.06 24.41 -10.42
N CYS A 36 -7.21 24.38 -9.74
CA CYS A 36 -8.35 25.27 -10.00
C CYS A 36 -8.88 25.94 -8.72
N LYS A 37 -7.97 26.38 -7.84
CA LYS A 37 -8.24 26.88 -6.48
C LYS A 37 -9.37 27.93 -6.39
N ARG A 38 -9.44 28.83 -7.37
CA ARG A 38 -10.39 29.96 -7.38
C ARG A 38 -11.76 29.61 -8.00
N TYR A 39 -11.86 28.51 -8.73
CA TYR A 39 -13.10 28.06 -9.36
C TYR A 39 -13.97 27.25 -8.40
N ASP A 40 -15.28 27.32 -8.52
CA ASP A 40 -16.20 26.53 -7.72
C ASP A 40 -16.45 25.15 -8.37
N LYS A 41 -16.91 24.17 -7.59
CA LYS A 41 -17.20 22.84 -8.11
C LYS A 41 -18.31 22.93 -9.15
N GLY A 42 -18.11 22.30 -10.30
CA GLY A 42 -19.00 22.39 -11.46
C GLY A 42 -18.68 23.55 -12.42
N ASP A 43 -17.81 24.48 -12.04
CA ASP A 43 -17.33 25.50 -12.99
C ASP A 43 -16.59 24.83 -14.16
N MET A 44 -16.72 25.46 -15.34
CA MET A 44 -16.00 25.10 -16.55
C MET A 44 -15.07 26.23 -16.96
N PHE A 45 -13.92 25.89 -17.52
CA PHE A 45 -12.95 26.85 -18.05
C PHE A 45 -12.15 26.20 -19.18
N GLN A 46 -11.43 27.00 -19.97
CA GLN A 46 -10.58 26.48 -21.04
C GLN A 46 -9.10 26.73 -20.80
N ILE A 47 -8.27 25.76 -21.18
CA ILE A 47 -6.82 25.92 -21.29
C ILE A 47 -6.44 25.42 -22.68
N ASN A 48 -5.86 26.29 -23.51
CA ASN A 48 -5.44 25.95 -24.88
C ASN A 48 -6.57 25.38 -25.76
N GLY A 49 -7.81 25.86 -25.59
CA GLY A 49 -8.99 25.41 -26.34
C GLY A 49 -9.67 24.14 -25.80
N GLU A 50 -9.05 23.44 -24.85
CA GLU A 50 -9.67 22.30 -24.18
C GLU A 50 -10.51 22.73 -22.99
N THR A 51 -11.69 22.12 -22.83
CA THR A 51 -12.65 22.48 -21.77
C THR A 51 -12.48 21.57 -20.56
N TYR A 52 -12.18 22.18 -19.42
CA TYR A 52 -12.00 21.50 -18.15
C TYR A 52 -13.19 21.72 -17.22
N ILE A 53 -13.49 20.71 -16.40
CA ILE A 53 -14.55 20.76 -15.38
C ILE A 53 -13.93 20.68 -13.99
N VAL A 54 -14.31 21.58 -13.08
CA VAL A 54 -13.94 21.47 -11.67
C VAL A 54 -14.75 20.38 -10.99
N ALA A 55 -14.07 19.32 -10.61
CA ALA A 55 -14.69 18.12 -10.13
C ALA A 55 -15.22 18.23 -8.68
N SER A 56 -16.41 17.69 -8.46
CA SER A 56 -16.83 17.11 -7.17
C SER A 56 -16.65 15.59 -7.22
N TYR A 57 -16.66 14.93 -6.05
CA TYR A 57 -16.68 13.47 -6.01
C TYR A 57 -17.92 12.90 -6.72
N GLN A 58 -19.08 13.54 -6.56
CA GLN A 58 -20.33 13.11 -7.19
C GLN A 58 -20.27 13.20 -8.71
N THR A 59 -19.72 14.30 -9.24
CA THR A 59 -19.56 14.47 -10.70
C THR A 59 -18.56 13.46 -11.25
N LEU A 60 -17.42 13.21 -10.59
CA LEU A 60 -16.50 12.15 -11.05
C LEU A 60 -17.16 10.78 -11.02
N ARG A 61 -17.89 10.44 -9.95
CA ARG A 61 -18.60 9.16 -9.87
C ARG A 61 -19.58 8.97 -11.01
N ALA A 62 -20.36 10.00 -11.34
CA ALA A 62 -21.27 9.96 -12.48
C ALA A 62 -20.51 9.77 -13.80
N SER A 63 -19.40 10.50 -14.00
CA SER A 63 -18.54 10.38 -15.19
C SER A 63 -17.92 8.99 -15.32
N VAL A 64 -17.47 8.37 -14.22
CA VAL A 64 -16.98 6.99 -14.17
C VAL A 64 -18.09 6.01 -14.56
N SER A 65 -19.29 6.13 -13.97
CA SER A 65 -20.42 5.26 -14.32
C SER A 65 -20.86 5.39 -15.77
N ASN A 66 -20.71 6.57 -16.36
CA ASN A 66 -21.01 6.84 -17.77
C ASN A 66 -19.83 6.55 -18.70
N ASN A 67 -18.72 6.00 -18.19
CA ASN A 67 -17.48 5.75 -18.94
C ASN A 67 -17.00 7.00 -19.72
N SER A 68 -17.17 8.19 -19.14
CA SER A 68 -16.75 9.46 -19.75
C SER A 68 -15.24 9.61 -19.68
N ASP A 69 -14.65 10.31 -20.65
CA ASP A 69 -13.22 10.68 -20.61
C ASP A 69 -12.94 11.61 -19.43
N LEU A 70 -11.95 11.24 -18.62
CA LEU A 70 -11.56 11.89 -17.37
C LEU A 70 -10.33 12.80 -17.51
N SER A 71 -9.78 12.94 -18.71
CA SER A 71 -8.55 13.69 -18.99
C SER A 71 -8.67 15.20 -18.71
N HIS A 72 -9.89 15.74 -18.69
CA HIS A 72 -10.16 17.17 -18.53
C HIS A 72 -10.91 17.52 -17.24
N TYR A 73 -10.58 16.86 -16.13
CA TYR A 73 -11.12 17.19 -14.81
C TYR A 73 -10.06 17.84 -13.92
N CYS A 74 -10.42 18.95 -13.28
CA CYS A 74 -9.64 19.49 -12.18
C CYS A 74 -10.09 18.88 -10.85
N THR A 75 -9.22 18.11 -10.21
CA THR A 75 -9.51 17.37 -8.98
C THR A 75 -9.00 18.05 -7.69
N SER A 76 -8.33 19.20 -7.80
CA SER A 76 -7.72 19.94 -6.68
C SER A 76 -8.66 20.30 -5.52
N LYS A 77 -9.99 20.17 -5.68
CA LYS A 77 -11.01 20.42 -4.63
C LYS A 77 -11.58 19.16 -3.97
N ILE A 78 -11.03 17.99 -4.27
CA ILE A 78 -11.49 16.70 -3.76
C ILE A 78 -10.64 16.28 -2.56
N SER A 79 -11.31 15.88 -1.47
CA SER A 79 -10.66 15.38 -0.26
C SER A 79 -10.87 13.89 0.00
N ASN A 80 -11.75 13.23 -0.76
CA ASN A 80 -12.09 11.83 -0.64
C ASN A 80 -12.26 11.23 -2.05
N MET A 81 -11.52 10.17 -2.34
CA MET A 81 -11.59 9.39 -3.58
C MET A 81 -11.89 7.91 -3.32
N ARG A 82 -12.48 7.61 -2.15
CA ARG A 82 -12.77 6.24 -1.73
C ARG A 82 -13.55 5.49 -2.81
N GLY A 83 -12.99 4.37 -3.25
CA GLY A 83 -13.60 3.46 -4.21
C GLY A 83 -13.82 4.02 -5.62
N LEU A 84 -13.28 5.19 -5.99
CA LEU A 84 -13.69 5.92 -7.20
C LEU A 84 -13.69 5.05 -8.47
N PHE A 85 -12.70 4.16 -8.57
CA PHE A 85 -12.46 3.22 -9.65
C PHE A 85 -12.53 1.74 -9.19
N GLU A 86 -13.29 1.46 -8.14
CA GLU A 86 -13.51 0.08 -7.67
C GLU A 86 -14.24 -0.73 -8.76
N GLY A 87 -13.59 -1.79 -9.24
CA GLY A 87 -14.08 -2.67 -10.30
C GLY A 87 -14.11 -2.08 -11.71
N VAL A 88 -13.65 -0.84 -11.91
CA VAL A 88 -13.78 -0.12 -13.19
C VAL A 88 -12.52 0.67 -13.53
N ASN A 89 -12.04 0.57 -14.78
CA ASN A 89 -10.87 1.33 -15.23
C ASN A 89 -11.23 2.79 -15.54
N PRO A 90 -10.40 3.79 -15.16
CA PRO A 90 -10.54 5.15 -15.67
C PRO A 90 -10.50 5.15 -17.19
N ASN A 91 -11.42 5.89 -17.81
CA ASN A 91 -11.35 6.24 -19.21
C ASN A 91 -10.63 7.60 -19.34
N GLY A 92 -9.54 7.63 -20.10
CA GLY A 92 -8.65 8.80 -20.18
C GLY A 92 -7.46 8.74 -19.23
N ASP A 93 -6.56 9.70 -19.39
CA ASP A 93 -5.33 9.83 -18.59
C ASP A 93 -5.62 10.62 -17.30
N ILE A 94 -5.29 10.01 -16.15
CA ILE A 94 -5.46 10.63 -14.83
C ILE A 94 -4.14 11.09 -14.20
N SER A 95 -3.03 11.03 -14.92
CA SER A 95 -1.69 11.43 -14.43
C SER A 95 -1.66 12.90 -13.97
N SER A 96 -2.42 13.77 -14.63
CA SER A 96 -2.48 15.21 -14.35
C SER A 96 -3.44 15.62 -13.22
N TRP A 97 -4.07 14.65 -12.56
CA TRP A 97 -4.98 14.93 -11.46
C TRP A 97 -4.23 15.51 -10.23
N ASP A 98 -4.74 16.60 -9.68
CA ASP A 98 -4.27 17.13 -8.39
C ASP A 98 -4.99 16.45 -7.22
N VAL A 99 -4.34 15.42 -6.67
CA VAL A 99 -4.80 14.68 -5.49
C VAL A 99 -4.24 15.24 -4.17
N GLY A 100 -3.55 16.39 -4.18
CA GLY A 100 -2.84 16.93 -3.02
C GLY A 100 -3.73 17.41 -1.86
N ASN A 101 -5.05 17.32 -1.98
CA ASN A 101 -6.02 17.55 -0.92
C ASN A 101 -6.76 16.28 -0.46
N VAL A 102 -6.50 15.13 -1.10
CA VAL A 102 -7.14 13.86 -0.78
C VAL A 102 -6.58 13.31 0.53
N THR A 103 -7.50 12.84 1.38
CA THR A 103 -7.21 12.25 2.69
C THR A 103 -7.60 10.78 2.77
N ASP A 104 -8.45 10.30 1.86
CA ASP A 104 -8.96 8.93 1.82
C ASP A 104 -8.96 8.42 0.37
N MET A 105 -8.10 7.44 0.09
CA MET A 105 -7.99 6.71 -1.18
C MET A 105 -8.36 5.24 -1.02
N SER A 106 -9.02 4.88 0.09
CA SER A 106 -9.35 3.48 0.37
C SER A 106 -10.18 2.89 -0.78
N TYR A 107 -9.90 1.65 -1.18
CA TYR A 107 -10.59 0.94 -2.26
C TYR A 107 -10.50 1.60 -3.65
N MET A 108 -9.73 2.69 -3.84
CA MET A 108 -9.83 3.53 -5.05
C MET A 108 -9.71 2.73 -6.35
N PHE A 109 -8.83 1.74 -6.44
CA PHE A 109 -8.64 0.85 -7.59
C PHE A 109 -8.86 -0.64 -7.23
N ALA A 110 -9.61 -0.93 -6.16
CA ALA A 110 -9.90 -2.31 -5.77
C ALA A 110 -10.64 -3.07 -6.88
N ASN A 111 -10.37 -4.37 -7.03
CA ASN A 111 -10.96 -5.25 -8.03
C ASN A 111 -10.77 -4.78 -9.48
N ASN A 112 -9.75 -3.97 -9.75
CA ASN A 112 -9.48 -3.43 -11.08
C ASN A 112 -8.34 -4.19 -11.77
N SER A 113 -8.69 -5.28 -12.44
CA SER A 113 -7.76 -6.24 -13.03
C SER A 113 -6.99 -5.75 -14.27
N ILE A 114 -7.18 -4.49 -14.70
CA ILE A 114 -6.47 -3.93 -15.86
C ILE A 114 -5.84 -2.57 -15.57
N PHE A 115 -6.10 -1.95 -14.41
CA PHE A 115 -5.53 -0.66 -14.09
C PHE A 115 -4.02 -0.75 -13.87
N ASN A 116 -3.28 0.02 -14.65
CA ASN A 116 -1.82 0.12 -14.54
C ASN A 116 -1.30 1.46 -15.11
N GLN A 117 -2.09 2.54 -15.01
CA GLN A 117 -1.66 3.87 -15.46
C GLN A 117 -0.60 4.45 -14.51
N ASP A 118 0.32 5.25 -15.04
CA ASP A 118 1.34 5.93 -14.25
C ASP A 118 0.72 7.02 -13.36
N ILE A 119 0.80 6.78 -12.05
CA ILE A 119 0.37 7.70 -10.98
C ILE A 119 1.52 7.98 -10.01
N GLY A 120 2.77 7.69 -10.41
CA GLY A 120 3.95 7.90 -9.57
C GLY A 120 4.17 9.38 -9.22
N GLY A 121 3.73 10.29 -10.07
CA GLY A 121 3.80 11.75 -9.87
C GLY A 121 2.77 12.34 -8.90
N TRP A 122 1.82 11.55 -8.39
CA TRP A 122 0.79 12.04 -7.49
C TRP A 122 1.33 12.47 -6.12
N ASN A 123 0.89 13.64 -5.64
CA ASN A 123 1.19 14.09 -4.28
C ASN A 123 0.19 13.50 -3.27
N VAL A 124 0.61 12.43 -2.59
CA VAL A 124 -0.20 11.71 -1.59
C VAL A 124 0.09 12.11 -0.13
N SER A 125 0.88 13.16 0.12
CA SER A 125 1.34 13.61 1.47
C SER A 125 0.25 14.02 2.48
N LYS A 126 -1.03 14.00 2.08
CA LYS A 126 -2.19 14.25 2.96
C LYS A 126 -3.09 13.02 3.13
N VAL A 127 -2.81 11.93 2.45
CA VAL A 127 -3.60 10.71 2.52
C VAL A 127 -3.38 10.06 3.89
N VAL A 128 -4.47 9.67 4.53
CA VAL A 128 -4.49 9.02 5.85
C VAL A 128 -4.93 7.55 5.74
N ARG A 129 -5.75 7.22 4.73
CA ARG A 129 -6.26 5.87 4.47
C ARG A 129 -5.98 5.42 3.04
N MET A 130 -5.28 4.30 2.91
CA MET A 130 -4.99 3.61 1.64
C MET A 130 -5.46 2.15 1.68
N ASP A 131 -6.33 1.77 2.62
CA ASP A 131 -6.75 0.39 2.74
C ASP A 131 -7.48 -0.11 1.48
N HIS A 132 -7.09 -1.29 1.02
CA HIS A 132 -7.59 -1.92 -0.22
C HIS A 132 -7.36 -1.11 -1.50
N MET A 133 -6.49 -0.09 -1.52
CA MET A 133 -6.36 0.80 -2.68
C MET A 133 -6.13 0.06 -4.01
N PHE A 134 -5.29 -0.98 -4.01
CA PHE A 134 -4.96 -1.80 -5.19
C PHE A 134 -5.33 -3.28 -5.01
N ASP A 135 -6.21 -3.60 -4.06
CA ASP A 135 -6.64 -4.97 -3.81
C ASP A 135 -7.19 -5.62 -5.08
N SER A 136 -6.68 -6.79 -5.45
CA SER A 136 -7.07 -7.53 -6.66
C SER A 136 -6.93 -6.70 -7.94
N SER A 137 -5.88 -5.87 -8.01
CA SER A 137 -5.51 -5.04 -9.17
C SER A 137 -4.25 -5.55 -9.87
N SER A 138 -4.14 -5.27 -11.18
CA SER A 138 -2.92 -5.51 -11.97
C SER A 138 -1.90 -4.37 -11.90
N PHE A 139 -2.04 -3.48 -10.92
CA PHE A 139 -1.19 -2.31 -10.76
C PHE A 139 0.26 -2.70 -10.44
N ASN A 140 1.21 -2.14 -11.20
CA ASN A 140 2.65 -2.37 -11.04
C ASN A 140 3.47 -1.14 -11.52
N GLN A 141 2.97 0.08 -11.29
CA GLN A 141 3.72 1.31 -11.60
C GLN A 141 4.52 1.80 -10.41
N ASN A 142 5.65 2.46 -10.68
CA ASN A 142 6.55 2.97 -9.65
C ASN A 142 5.86 4.04 -8.80
N ILE A 143 5.75 3.75 -7.50
CA ILE A 143 5.19 4.63 -6.46
C ILE A 143 6.16 4.82 -5.29
N GLY A 144 7.44 4.48 -5.47
CA GLY A 144 8.46 4.58 -4.43
C GLY A 144 8.71 6.02 -3.95
N ALA A 145 8.38 7.02 -4.78
CA ALA A 145 8.51 8.44 -4.46
C ALA A 145 7.31 9.02 -3.67
N TRP A 146 6.29 8.22 -3.36
CA TRP A 146 5.13 8.68 -2.60
C TRP A 146 5.48 8.99 -1.14
N ASP A 147 5.09 10.18 -0.68
CA ASP A 147 5.11 10.53 0.74
C ASP A 147 3.88 9.94 1.44
N VAL A 148 4.07 8.78 2.07
CA VAL A 148 3.05 8.05 2.83
C VAL A 148 3.12 8.29 4.34
N GLY A 149 3.91 9.26 4.82
CA GLY A 149 4.20 9.47 6.24
C GLY A 149 3.00 9.84 7.13
N LYS A 150 1.83 10.14 6.54
CA LYS A 150 0.57 10.37 7.27
C LYS A 150 -0.41 9.20 7.22
N VAL A 151 -0.09 8.17 6.45
CA VAL A 151 -0.96 7.01 6.29
C VAL A 151 -0.97 6.22 7.59
N THR A 152 -2.17 5.95 8.10
CA THR A 152 -2.37 5.17 9.34
C THR A 152 -2.92 3.77 9.07
N ASN A 153 -3.48 3.55 7.87
CA ASN A 153 -4.14 2.32 7.49
C ASN A 153 -3.74 1.89 6.06
N MET A 154 -2.96 0.81 5.97
CA MET A 154 -2.54 0.15 4.73
C MET A 154 -3.11 -1.27 4.60
N ARG A 155 -4.16 -1.59 5.37
CA ARG A 155 -4.83 -2.89 5.36
C ARG A 155 -5.15 -3.31 3.92
N ALA A 156 -4.65 -4.48 3.52
CA ALA A 156 -4.90 -5.07 2.20
C ALA A 156 -4.57 -4.17 1.00
N MET A 157 -3.65 -3.19 1.12
CA MET A 157 -3.37 -2.24 0.04
C MET A 157 -2.99 -2.93 -1.28
N PHE A 158 -2.22 -4.02 -1.23
CA PHE A 158 -1.78 -4.84 -2.38
C PHE A 158 -2.24 -6.30 -2.28
N ARG A 159 -3.34 -6.57 -1.56
CA ARG A 159 -3.87 -7.93 -1.47
C ARG A 159 -4.22 -8.43 -2.87
N ALA A 160 -3.80 -9.63 -3.24
CA ALA A 160 -4.04 -10.24 -4.55
C ALA A 160 -3.62 -9.37 -5.75
N SER A 161 -2.72 -8.40 -5.55
CA SER A 161 -2.05 -7.68 -6.62
C SER A 161 -0.88 -8.52 -7.12
N GLU A 162 -1.17 -9.61 -7.85
CA GLU A 162 -0.20 -10.68 -8.13
C GLU A 162 1.07 -10.19 -8.84
N GLU A 163 0.97 -9.13 -9.63
CA GLU A 163 2.06 -8.55 -10.42
C GLU A 163 2.85 -7.44 -9.70
N PHE A 164 2.36 -6.93 -8.57
CA PHE A 164 2.99 -5.78 -7.91
C PHE A 164 4.35 -6.15 -7.32
N ASN A 165 5.41 -5.47 -7.78
CA ASN A 165 6.78 -5.69 -7.32
C ASN A 165 7.65 -4.42 -7.41
N GLN A 166 7.07 -3.26 -7.08
CA GLN A 166 7.78 -1.97 -7.15
C GLN A 166 8.48 -1.63 -5.84
N ASP A 167 9.65 -1.01 -5.93
CA ASP A 167 10.43 -0.59 -4.77
C ASP A 167 9.67 0.47 -3.95
N ILE A 168 9.34 0.08 -2.73
CA ILE A 168 8.66 0.88 -1.71
C ILE A 168 9.45 0.89 -0.39
N GLY A 169 10.73 0.49 -0.43
CA GLY A 169 11.58 0.40 0.75
C GLY A 169 11.85 1.75 1.42
N ALA A 170 11.73 2.85 0.65
CA ALA A 170 11.92 4.22 1.12
C ALA A 170 10.67 4.85 1.79
N TRP A 171 9.54 4.13 1.86
CA TRP A 171 8.34 4.64 2.50
C TRP A 171 8.50 4.79 4.02
N ASP A 172 8.11 5.97 4.53
CA ASP A 172 7.93 6.18 5.97
C ASP A 172 6.59 5.60 6.42
N VAL A 173 6.62 4.41 7.03
CA VAL A 173 5.44 3.71 7.55
C VAL A 173 5.29 3.80 9.08
N SER A 174 6.06 4.67 9.74
CA SER A 174 6.11 4.81 11.21
C SER A 174 4.77 5.12 11.87
N HIS A 175 3.82 5.70 11.13
CA HIS A 175 2.47 6.04 11.60
C HIS A 175 1.41 4.98 11.28
N VAL A 176 1.77 3.92 10.55
CA VAL A 176 0.84 2.87 10.16
C VAL A 176 0.55 1.96 11.35
N THR A 177 -0.73 1.76 11.66
CA THR A 177 -1.18 0.90 12.77
C THR A 177 -1.83 -0.40 12.28
N GLN A 178 -2.25 -0.44 11.01
CA GLN A 178 -2.96 -1.55 10.38
C GLN A 178 -2.28 -1.95 9.06
N MET A 179 -1.66 -3.14 9.04
CA MET A 179 -0.99 -3.74 7.87
C MET A 179 -1.51 -5.15 7.54
N GLN A 180 -2.58 -5.60 8.19
CA GLN A 180 -3.11 -6.94 7.93
C GLN A 180 -3.50 -7.09 6.45
N PHE A 181 -3.15 -8.24 5.88
CA PHE A 181 -3.32 -8.59 4.47
C PHE A 181 -2.56 -7.75 3.44
N MET A 182 -1.63 -6.87 3.83
CA MET A 182 -1.02 -5.89 2.90
C MET A 182 -0.47 -6.52 1.60
N PHE A 183 0.18 -7.68 1.68
CA PHE A 183 0.73 -8.45 0.55
C PHE A 183 0.15 -9.87 0.46
N HIS A 184 -1.02 -10.11 1.05
CA HIS A 184 -1.69 -11.42 0.98
C HIS A 184 -1.98 -11.76 -0.48
N PHE A 185 -1.49 -12.89 -1.00
CA PHE A 185 -1.56 -13.28 -2.42
C PHE A 185 -0.82 -12.33 -3.40
N ALA A 186 0.09 -11.47 -2.95
CA ALA A 186 0.95 -10.67 -3.83
C ALA A 186 2.14 -11.51 -4.32
N LYS A 187 1.87 -12.43 -5.25
CA LYS A 187 2.80 -13.51 -5.64
C LYS A 187 4.19 -13.03 -6.09
N SER A 188 4.27 -11.89 -6.77
CA SER A 188 5.53 -11.36 -7.31
C SER A 188 6.30 -10.46 -6.35
N PHE A 189 5.70 -10.06 -5.22
CA PHE A 189 6.30 -9.06 -4.33
C PHE A 189 7.53 -9.62 -3.63
N ASN A 190 8.69 -9.01 -3.89
CA ASN A 190 9.97 -9.32 -3.25
C ASN A 190 10.89 -8.09 -3.25
N GLN A 191 10.45 -7.01 -2.61
CA GLN A 191 11.22 -5.76 -2.50
C GLN A 191 11.69 -5.55 -1.06
N ASN A 192 12.88 -4.95 -0.93
CA ASN A 192 13.49 -4.72 0.38
C ASN A 192 12.67 -3.69 1.18
N ILE A 193 12.07 -4.17 2.26
CA ILE A 193 11.28 -3.39 3.22
C ILE A 193 11.85 -3.50 4.64
N GLY A 194 13.10 -3.96 4.78
CA GLY A 194 13.75 -4.15 6.08
C GLY A 194 13.95 -2.85 6.85
N LEU A 195 13.96 -1.71 6.16
CA LEU A 195 14.12 -0.36 6.75
C LEU A 195 12.82 0.25 7.27
N TRP A 196 11.68 -0.42 7.11
CA TRP A 196 10.40 0.07 7.60
C TRP A 196 10.35 0.09 9.14
N ASP A 197 9.97 1.24 9.70
CA ASP A 197 9.60 1.34 11.11
C ASP A 197 8.16 0.83 11.31
N VAL A 198 8.04 -0.41 11.78
CA VAL A 198 6.76 -1.07 12.06
C VAL A 198 6.36 -1.05 13.54
N SER A 199 7.06 -0.27 14.38
CA SER A 199 6.87 -0.25 15.84
C SER A 199 5.46 0.18 16.29
N SER A 200 4.74 0.91 15.45
CA SER A 200 3.34 1.33 15.66
C SER A 200 2.29 0.31 15.20
N VAL A 201 2.69 -0.77 14.51
CA VAL A 201 1.76 -1.73 13.92
C VAL A 201 1.22 -2.67 15.00
N LEU A 202 -0.11 -2.82 15.05
CA LEU A 202 -0.79 -3.66 16.04
C LEU A 202 -1.25 -5.02 15.47
N ASN A 203 -1.42 -5.10 14.15
CA ASN A 203 -2.02 -6.26 13.47
C ASN A 203 -1.32 -6.53 12.13
N MET A 204 -0.66 -7.68 12.06
CA MET A 204 0.04 -8.19 10.88
C MET A 204 -0.57 -9.50 10.36
N ASN A 205 -1.82 -9.82 10.72
CA ASN A 205 -2.48 -11.03 10.23
C ASN A 205 -2.37 -11.16 8.71
N SER A 206 -1.93 -12.33 8.25
CA SER A 206 -1.84 -12.72 6.85
C SER A 206 -1.07 -11.71 5.98
N MET A 207 -0.13 -10.93 6.51
CA MET A 207 0.53 -9.87 5.73
C MET A 207 1.23 -10.42 4.48
N PHE A 208 1.91 -11.56 4.59
CA PHE A 208 2.62 -12.24 3.49
C PHE A 208 2.05 -13.63 3.17
N GLN A 209 0.83 -13.93 3.62
CA GLN A 209 0.18 -15.19 3.30
C GLN A 209 0.15 -15.37 1.78
N SER A 210 0.64 -16.51 1.26
CA SER A 210 0.68 -16.79 -0.18
C SER A 210 1.40 -15.72 -1.03
N ALA A 211 2.35 -14.98 -0.45
CA ALA A 211 3.27 -14.11 -1.19
C ALA A 211 4.45 -14.93 -1.71
N ASP A 212 4.21 -15.69 -2.79
CA ASP A 212 5.11 -16.77 -3.24
C ASP A 212 6.58 -16.37 -3.35
N SER A 213 6.88 -15.18 -3.87
CA SER A 213 8.25 -14.73 -4.11
C SER A 213 8.93 -14.10 -2.90
N PHE A 214 8.20 -13.76 -1.84
CA PHE A 214 8.72 -12.96 -0.73
C PHE A 214 9.78 -13.72 0.09
N ASN A 215 11.00 -13.18 0.12
CA ASN A 215 12.14 -13.69 0.88
C ASN A 215 13.11 -12.57 1.29
N GLU A 216 12.61 -11.37 1.56
CA GLU A 216 13.43 -10.22 1.96
C GLU A 216 13.65 -10.15 3.47
N TYR A 217 14.82 -9.66 3.88
CA TYR A 217 15.20 -9.59 5.29
C TYR A 217 14.38 -8.54 6.04
N ILE A 218 13.76 -8.97 7.14
CA ILE A 218 12.89 -8.17 8.02
C ILE A 218 13.20 -8.42 9.51
N GLY A 219 14.37 -8.96 9.82
CA GLY A 219 14.77 -9.29 11.20
C GLY A 219 14.94 -8.07 12.11
N ASP A 220 15.20 -6.89 11.52
CA ASP A 220 15.37 -5.63 12.26
C ASP A 220 14.04 -4.95 12.64
N TRP A 221 12.90 -5.49 12.21
CA TRP A 221 11.59 -4.94 12.55
C TRP A 221 11.30 -5.02 14.06
N ASP A 222 10.93 -3.88 14.66
CA ASP A 222 10.37 -3.84 16.01
C ASP A 222 8.89 -4.27 15.97
N VAL A 223 8.65 -5.55 16.26
CA VAL A 223 7.30 -6.14 16.32
C VAL A 223 6.73 -6.19 17.74
N SER A 224 7.35 -5.53 18.72
CA SER A 224 6.97 -5.64 20.14
C SER A 224 5.56 -5.14 20.47
N SER A 225 4.99 -4.25 19.64
CA SER A 225 3.61 -3.76 19.75
C SER A 225 2.57 -4.66 19.07
N VAL A 226 3.01 -5.62 18.25
CA VAL A 226 2.09 -6.45 17.45
C VAL A 226 1.37 -7.44 18.36
N THR A 227 0.04 -7.51 18.23
CA THR A 227 -0.79 -8.43 19.03
C THR A 227 -1.35 -9.61 18.23
N LYS A 228 -1.34 -9.52 16.90
CA LYS A 228 -1.98 -10.48 15.98
C LYS A 228 -1.07 -10.78 14.79
N MET A 229 -0.66 -12.05 14.64
CA MET A 229 0.22 -12.53 13.56
C MET A 229 -0.29 -13.85 12.92
N ARG A 230 -1.61 -14.10 12.95
CA ARG A 230 -2.20 -15.29 12.31
C ARG A 230 -1.81 -15.34 10.84
N ASN A 231 -1.40 -16.50 10.37
CA ASN A 231 -1.05 -16.76 8.97
C ASN A 231 0.03 -15.83 8.37
N MET A 232 0.86 -15.14 9.16
CA MET A 232 1.80 -14.11 8.67
C MET A 232 2.58 -14.55 7.42
N PHE A 233 3.11 -15.78 7.44
CA PHE A 233 3.88 -16.43 6.36
C PHE A 233 3.25 -17.75 5.91
N SER A 234 1.92 -17.89 6.08
CA SER A 234 1.24 -19.11 5.67
C SER A 234 1.30 -19.25 4.14
N PHE A 235 1.70 -20.42 3.66
CA PHE A 235 1.89 -20.74 2.26
C PHE A 235 2.83 -19.75 1.56
N THR A 236 3.88 -19.28 2.25
CA THR A 236 4.96 -18.45 1.68
C THR A 236 6.18 -19.35 1.42
N PRO A 237 6.20 -20.11 0.30
CA PRO A 237 7.10 -21.24 0.11
C PRO A 237 8.59 -20.88 0.01
N ASN A 238 8.94 -19.62 -0.23
CA ASN A 238 10.33 -19.18 -0.41
C ASN A 238 10.91 -18.42 0.80
N PHE A 239 10.08 -18.04 1.79
CA PHE A 239 10.54 -17.23 2.92
C PHE A 239 11.47 -18.05 3.85
N ASN A 240 12.71 -17.58 4.01
CA ASN A 240 13.72 -18.18 4.89
C ASN A 240 14.71 -17.13 5.44
N GLN A 241 14.19 -16.01 5.94
CA GLN A 241 15.00 -14.93 6.50
C GLN A 241 15.03 -14.97 8.02
N ASP A 242 16.15 -14.51 8.60
CA ASP A 242 16.32 -14.49 10.05
C ASP A 242 15.37 -13.47 10.68
N ILE A 243 14.58 -13.96 11.63
CA ILE A 243 13.61 -13.23 12.43
C ILE A 243 13.73 -13.65 13.91
N GLY A 244 14.83 -14.29 14.30
CA GLY A 244 15.05 -14.79 15.66
C GLY A 244 15.08 -13.69 16.72
N SER A 245 15.42 -12.46 16.32
CA SER A 245 15.44 -11.25 17.16
C SER A 245 14.06 -10.68 17.48
N TRP A 246 12.98 -11.14 16.83
CA TRP A 246 11.65 -10.60 17.03
C TRP A 246 11.12 -10.80 18.45
N ASN A 247 10.61 -9.72 19.05
CA ASN A 247 9.98 -9.76 20.36
C ASN A 247 8.47 -9.99 20.24
N LEU A 248 8.02 -11.23 20.49
CA LEU A 248 6.62 -11.63 20.36
C LEU A 248 5.82 -11.54 21.67
N ILE A 249 6.33 -10.87 22.70
CA ILE A 249 5.70 -10.82 24.03
C ILE A 249 4.24 -10.34 24.00
N ALA A 250 3.86 -9.46 23.08
CA ALA A 250 2.49 -8.95 22.97
C ALA A 250 1.56 -9.83 22.12
N VAL A 251 2.10 -10.81 21.38
CA VAL A 251 1.34 -11.63 20.43
C VAL A 251 0.58 -12.71 21.18
N THR A 252 -0.74 -12.72 21.03
CA THR A 252 -1.60 -13.75 21.65
C THR A 252 -1.93 -14.91 20.70
N ASP A 253 -1.72 -14.71 19.40
CA ASP A 253 -2.15 -15.65 18.36
C ASP A 253 -1.19 -15.71 17.18
N VAL A 254 -0.58 -16.90 17.02
CA VAL A 254 0.34 -17.27 15.93
C VAL A 254 -0.20 -18.49 15.16
N THR A 255 -1.52 -18.68 15.15
CA THR A 255 -2.18 -19.75 14.39
C THR A 255 -1.72 -19.73 12.93
N SER A 256 -1.28 -20.89 12.45
CA SER A 256 -0.86 -21.10 11.06
C SER A 256 0.25 -20.16 10.57
N MET A 257 1.03 -19.53 11.46
CA MET A 257 2.01 -18.49 11.08
C MET A 257 2.99 -18.96 9.99
N PHE A 258 3.44 -20.21 10.04
CA PHE A 258 4.32 -20.85 9.05
C PHE A 258 3.67 -22.08 8.40
N GLU A 259 2.33 -22.18 8.40
CA GLU A 259 1.64 -23.30 7.74
C GLU A 259 1.99 -23.31 6.25
N GLY A 260 2.65 -24.36 5.76
CA GLY A 260 3.06 -24.49 4.37
C GLY A 260 4.27 -23.64 3.96
N ALA A 261 4.97 -22.99 4.90
CA ALA A 261 6.25 -22.30 4.64
C ALA A 261 7.35 -23.35 4.43
N GLN A 262 7.49 -23.84 3.20
CA GLN A 262 8.18 -25.11 2.92
C GLN A 262 9.67 -25.06 3.26
N VAL A 263 10.34 -23.93 3.01
CA VAL A 263 11.79 -23.80 3.17
C VAL A 263 12.23 -23.16 4.48
N PHE A 264 11.30 -22.56 5.23
CA PHE A 264 11.61 -21.84 6.46
C PHE A 264 12.26 -22.76 7.50
N ASN A 265 13.47 -22.40 7.95
CA ASN A 265 14.21 -23.14 8.96
C ASN A 265 15.16 -22.23 9.78
N MET A 266 14.81 -20.95 9.92
CA MET A 266 15.62 -20.00 10.69
C MET A 266 15.36 -20.14 12.18
N ASN A 267 16.40 -19.92 13.00
CA ASN A 267 16.33 -20.12 14.43
C ASN A 267 15.37 -19.10 15.07
N ILE A 268 14.37 -19.62 15.78
CA ILE A 268 13.37 -18.86 16.54
C ILE A 268 13.24 -19.38 17.98
N GLY A 269 14.21 -20.17 18.45
CA GLY A 269 14.19 -20.80 19.78
C GLY A 269 14.22 -19.79 20.93
N GLU A 270 14.71 -18.57 20.69
CA GLU A 270 14.79 -17.48 21.68
C GLU A 270 13.53 -16.60 21.73
N TRP A 271 12.51 -16.88 20.91
CA TRP A 271 11.27 -16.10 20.94
C TRP A 271 10.54 -16.20 22.28
N ASN A 272 10.17 -15.04 22.81
CA ASN A 272 9.26 -14.98 23.95
C ASN A 272 7.80 -15.06 23.49
N VAL A 273 7.24 -16.27 23.55
CA VAL A 273 5.85 -16.58 23.19
C VAL A 273 4.93 -16.78 24.41
N SER A 274 5.33 -16.28 25.59
CA SER A 274 4.63 -16.53 26.86
C SER A 274 3.16 -16.10 26.92
N ASN A 275 2.76 -15.13 26.09
CA ASN A 275 1.37 -14.66 25.98
C ASN A 275 0.58 -15.31 24.82
N ALA A 276 1.22 -16.13 24.00
CA ALA A 276 0.55 -16.81 22.89
C ALA A 276 -0.29 -17.99 23.39
N ILE A 277 -1.60 -17.90 23.17
CA ILE A 277 -2.59 -18.91 23.58
C ILE A 277 -3.12 -19.74 22.42
N ASN A 278 -2.89 -19.31 21.18
CA ASN A 278 -3.29 -20.03 19.97
C ASN A 278 -2.08 -20.24 19.05
N MET A 279 -1.69 -21.50 18.89
CA MET A 279 -0.58 -21.93 18.04
C MET A 279 -0.99 -23.11 17.14
N ALA A 280 -2.29 -23.29 16.88
CA ALA A 280 -2.77 -24.36 16.03
C ALA A 280 -2.12 -24.24 14.64
N ARG A 281 -1.69 -25.37 14.07
CA ARG A 281 -1.07 -25.46 12.74
C ARG A 281 0.16 -24.57 12.51
N MET A 282 0.83 -24.08 13.56
CA MET A 282 1.92 -23.10 13.44
C MET A 282 2.98 -23.48 12.39
N PHE A 283 3.38 -24.76 12.33
CA PHE A 283 4.33 -25.34 11.39
C PHE A 283 3.72 -26.45 10.51
N ASN A 284 2.39 -26.53 10.37
CA ASN A 284 1.75 -27.57 9.56
C ASN A 284 2.27 -27.49 8.11
N GLY A 285 2.90 -28.56 7.60
CA GLY A 285 3.47 -28.57 6.25
C GLY A 285 4.74 -27.72 6.06
N ALA A 286 5.35 -27.21 7.13
CA ALA A 286 6.67 -26.56 7.08
C ALA A 286 7.75 -27.64 6.91
N LYS A 287 8.06 -27.99 5.66
CA LYS A 287 8.82 -29.19 5.29
C LYS A 287 10.27 -29.20 5.78
N ASN A 288 10.87 -28.04 5.99
CA ASN A 288 12.27 -27.94 6.41
C ASN A 288 12.45 -27.51 7.87
N PHE A 289 11.39 -27.03 8.54
CA PHE A 289 11.51 -26.46 9.88
C PHE A 289 11.84 -27.54 10.92
N ASN A 290 13.00 -27.43 11.55
CA ASN A 290 13.46 -28.34 12.60
C ASN A 290 14.40 -27.65 13.61
N GLN A 291 14.06 -26.44 14.03
CA GLN A 291 14.82 -25.68 15.03
C GLN A 291 14.38 -26.03 16.45
N ASP A 292 15.30 -25.94 17.41
CA ASP A 292 15.03 -26.20 18.83
C ASP A 292 14.12 -25.11 19.43
N LEU A 293 12.95 -25.53 19.92
CA LEU A 293 11.97 -24.69 20.60
C LEU A 293 11.92 -24.94 22.10
N GLY A 294 12.86 -25.70 22.66
CA GLY A 294 12.88 -26.15 24.04
C GLY A 294 12.91 -25.02 25.07
N LEU A 295 13.32 -23.81 24.68
CA LEU A 295 13.35 -22.62 25.54
C LEU A 295 12.06 -21.79 25.51
N TRP A 296 11.06 -22.17 24.69
CA TRP A 296 9.82 -21.41 24.62
C TRP A 296 9.01 -21.51 25.91
N CYS A 297 8.61 -20.35 26.41
CA CYS A 297 7.65 -20.24 27.50
C CYS A 297 6.23 -20.48 26.98
N VAL A 298 5.66 -21.67 27.22
CA VAL A 298 4.33 -22.11 26.73
C VAL A 298 3.45 -22.61 27.89
N TYR A 299 3.56 -21.98 29.05
CA TYR A 299 2.88 -22.41 30.29
C TYR A 299 1.34 -22.40 30.21
N GLN A 300 0.77 -21.64 29.26
CA GLN A 300 -0.68 -21.58 29.03
C GLN A 300 -1.20 -22.77 28.20
N LEU A 301 -0.32 -23.57 27.58
CA LEU A 301 -0.65 -24.66 26.67
C LEU A 301 -0.17 -26.00 27.23
N PHE A 302 -1.05 -26.76 27.89
CA PHE A 302 -0.70 -28.03 28.56
C PHE A 302 -0.43 -29.21 27.62
N THR A 303 -0.82 -29.09 26.35
CA THR A 303 -0.61 -30.11 25.33
C THR A 303 -0.29 -29.46 24.00
N ALA A 304 0.37 -30.21 23.11
CA ALA A 304 0.60 -29.77 21.75
C ALA A 304 -0.70 -29.29 21.07
N PRO A 305 -0.73 -28.06 20.54
CA PRO A 305 -1.85 -27.51 19.78
C PRO A 305 -2.21 -28.38 18.57
N SER A 306 -3.48 -28.33 18.16
CA SER A 306 -3.96 -29.12 17.02
C SER A 306 -3.15 -28.82 15.75
N GLY A 307 -2.56 -29.88 15.19
CA GLY A 307 -1.79 -29.81 13.96
C GLY A 307 -0.49 -29.00 14.04
N PHE A 308 0.02 -28.71 15.24
CA PHE A 308 1.18 -27.82 15.47
C PHE A 308 2.31 -27.98 14.45
N SER A 309 2.70 -29.22 14.13
CA SER A 309 3.73 -29.51 13.12
C SER A 309 3.37 -30.72 12.23
N THR A 310 2.08 -30.95 11.96
CA THR A 310 1.66 -32.04 11.06
C THR A 310 2.35 -31.89 9.69
N ASN A 311 2.88 -32.98 9.12
CA ASN A 311 3.62 -32.95 7.84
C ASN A 311 4.83 -31.97 7.80
N SER A 312 5.42 -31.64 8.96
CA SER A 312 6.66 -30.86 9.10
C SER A 312 7.87 -31.75 9.35
N ALA A 313 9.08 -31.21 9.20
CA ALA A 313 10.32 -31.85 9.64
C ALA A 313 10.59 -31.73 11.15
N LEU A 314 9.79 -30.95 11.90
CA LEU A 314 10.04 -30.69 13.31
C LEU A 314 10.00 -31.97 14.13
N SER A 315 11.16 -32.38 14.64
CA SER A 315 11.31 -33.55 15.51
C SER A 315 10.79 -33.26 16.91
N THR A 316 10.31 -34.30 17.60
CA THR A 316 9.74 -34.17 18.95
C THR A 316 10.75 -33.75 20.02
N GLU A 317 12.04 -33.97 19.78
CA GLU A 317 13.14 -33.49 20.66
C GLU A 317 13.30 -31.96 20.62
N ASN A 318 12.89 -31.33 19.51
CA ASN A 318 12.93 -29.89 19.30
C ASN A 318 11.60 -29.20 19.68
N TYR A 319 10.64 -29.94 20.23
CA TYR A 319 9.37 -29.36 20.67
C TYR A 319 9.55 -28.50 21.92
N PRO A 320 8.70 -27.48 22.09
CA PRO A 320 8.63 -26.79 23.37
C PRO A 320 8.10 -27.75 24.45
N VAL A 321 8.51 -27.52 25.68
CA VAL A 321 8.01 -28.27 26.83
C VAL A 321 6.65 -27.68 27.24
N TRP A 322 5.57 -28.22 26.64
CA TRP A 322 4.19 -27.78 26.86
C TRP A 322 3.84 -27.66 28.35
N GLY A 323 3.20 -26.56 28.74
CA GLY A 323 2.81 -26.28 30.12
C GLY A 323 3.94 -25.77 31.01
N THR A 324 5.09 -25.39 30.44
CA THR A 324 6.24 -24.89 31.21
C THR A 324 6.78 -23.56 30.68
N CYS A 325 7.69 -22.95 31.44
CA CYS A 325 8.46 -21.76 31.08
C CYS A 325 9.92 -22.01 31.50
N PRO A 326 10.72 -22.67 30.65
CA PRO A 326 12.08 -23.12 30.96
C PRO A 326 13.07 -22.00 31.28
#